data_AF-A0A8T6H8V7-F1
#
_entry.id   AF-A0A8T6H8V7-F1
#
_cell.length_a   1.000
_cell.length_b   1.000
_cell.length_c   1.000
_cell.angle_alpha   90.00
_cell.angle_beta   90.00
_cell.angle_gamma   90.00
#
_symmetry.space_group_name_H-M   'P 1'
#
loop_
_entity.id
_entity.type
_entity.pdbx_description
1 polymer ?
#
loop_
_entity_poly.entity_id
_entity_poly.type
_entity_poly.pdbx_seq_one_letter_code
_entity_poly.pdbx_strand_id
1 'polypeptide(L)'
;MKALGAIVVVLVVLLAGGAITSNLLSSDLAIQQTTDPSGDFLTATPDQAVAFILVTGFIIFNVLGAGLTLMIVFWLLNRHVTAARQAPSPDAA
;
A
#
# COMPACT_ATOMS: atom_id res chain seq x y z
N MET A 1 4.87 21.60 -12.27
CA MET A 1 4.22 22.08 -11.03
C MET A 1 3.56 20.95 -10.23
N LYS A 2 2.57 20.22 -10.78
CA LYS A 2 1.86 19.15 -10.04
C LYS A 2 2.76 17.99 -9.57
N ALA A 3 3.64 17.50 -10.45
CA ALA A 3 4.61 16.45 -10.10
C ALA A 3 5.61 16.90 -9.01
N LEU A 4 6.07 18.15 -9.09
CA LEU A 4 6.97 18.74 -8.09
C LEU A 4 6.27 18.84 -6.73
N GLY A 5 5.02 19.31 -6.70
CA GLY A 5 4.21 19.35 -5.47
C GLY A 5 3.99 17.97 -4.86
N ALA A 6 3.71 16.95 -5.67
CA ALA A 6 3.57 15.57 -5.20
C ALA A 6 4.87 15.03 -4.60
N ILE A 7 6.01 15.28 -5.24
CA ILE A 7 7.33 14.87 -4.74
C ILE A 7 7.63 15.56 -3.39
N VAL A 8 7.35 16.85 -3.27
CA VAL A 8 7.55 17.59 -2.00
C VAL A 8 6.68 17.02 -0.88
N VAL A 9 5.41 16.70 -1.16
CA VAL A 9 4.53 16.08 -0.17
C VAL A 9 5.05 14.72 0.26
N VAL A 10 5.48 13.87 -0.67
CA VAL A 10 6.07 12.56 -0.36
C VAL A 10 7.33 12.73 0.49
N LEU A 11 8.21 13.67 0.15
CA LEU A 11 9.42 13.95 0.92
C LEU A 11 9.10 14.41 2.34
N VAL A 12 8.13 15.32 2.51
CA VAL A 12 7.71 15.79 3.84
C VAL A 12 7.14 14.62 4.67
N VAL A 13 6.33 13.76 4.08
CA VAL A 13 5.78 12.58 4.77
C VAL A 13 6.89 11.60 5.18
N LEU A 14 7.86 11.34 4.30
CA LEU A 14 8.99 10.45 4.60
C LEU A 14 9.89 11.02 5.70
N LEU A 15 10.20 12.32 5.64
CA LEU A 15 11.01 12.98 6.65
C LEU A 15 10.30 13.05 8.01
N ALA A 16 9.00 13.37 8.02
CA ALA A 16 8.19 13.38 9.24
C ALA A 16 8.09 11.97 9.84
N GLY A 17 7.83 10.95 9.03
CA GLY A 17 7.81 9.56 9.46
C GLY A 17 9.15 9.12 10.05
N GLY A 18 10.27 9.40 9.35
CA GLY A 18 11.61 9.09 9.84
C GLY A 18 11.95 9.79 11.16
N ALA A 19 11.56 11.06 11.32
CA ALA A 19 11.74 11.80 12.56
C ALA A 19 10.90 11.22 13.72
N ILE A 20 9.67 10.79 13.47
CA ILE A 20 8.84 10.13 14.49
C ILE A 20 9.49 8.80 14.93
N THR A 21 9.94 7.98 13.97
CA THR A 21 10.62 6.71 14.26
C THR A 21 11.91 6.92 15.05
N SER A 22 12.73 7.92 14.70
CA SER A 22 13.98 8.19 15.43
C SER A 22 13.72 8.61 16.86
N ASN A 23 12.69 9.43 17.11
CA ASN A 23 12.32 9.85 18.45
C ASN A 23 11.75 8.69 19.29
N LEU A 24 11.05 7.74 18.65
CA LEU A 24 10.55 6.55 19.32
C LEU A 24 11.70 5.67 19.85
N LEU A 25 12.74 5.47 19.01
CA LEU A 25 13.93 4.70 19.35
C LEU A 25 14.81 5.36 20.42
N SER A 26 14.75 6.69 20.57
CA SER A 26 15.51 7.45 21.57
C SER A 26 14.73 7.75 22.85
N SER A 27 13.50 7.27 22.97
CA SER A 27 12.63 7.58 24.11
C SER A 27 12.68 6.50 25.20
N ASP A 28 12.69 6.94 26.46
CA ASP A 28 12.60 6.08 27.66
C ASP A 28 11.25 5.32 27.79
N LEU A 29 10.37 5.45 26.78
CA LEU A 29 9.08 4.78 26.69
C LEU A 29 9.22 3.28 26.33
N ALA A 30 10.38 2.86 25.83
CA ALA A 30 10.70 1.47 25.57
C ALA A 30 11.72 0.99 26.61
N ILE A 31 11.22 0.47 27.74
CA ILE A 31 12.07 -0.27 28.66
C ILE A 31 12.56 -1.51 27.91
N GLN A 32 13.80 -1.47 27.44
CA GLN A 32 14.43 -2.61 26.77
C GLN A 32 14.63 -3.72 27.80
N GLN A 33 13.72 -4.71 27.79
CA GLN A 33 13.74 -5.82 28.74
C GLN A 33 14.91 -6.78 28.47
N THR A 34 15.36 -6.86 27.22
CA THR A 34 16.47 -7.72 26.79
C THR A 34 17.23 -7.08 25.63
N THR A 35 18.53 -7.37 25.55
CA THR A 35 19.36 -7.00 24.38
C THR A 35 19.27 -8.04 23.27
N ASP A 36 18.58 -9.17 23.51
CA ASP A 36 18.30 -10.16 22.49
C ASP A 36 17.20 -9.65 21.55
N PRO A 37 17.48 -9.46 20.25
CA PRO A 37 16.51 -8.95 19.27
C PRO A 37 15.31 -9.88 19.06
N SER A 38 15.35 -11.14 19.49
CA SER A 38 14.20 -12.04 19.43
C SER A 38 13.15 -11.76 20.52
N GLY A 39 13.53 -11.10 21.61
CA GLY A 39 12.66 -10.75 22.74
C GLY A 39 12.38 -9.25 22.87
N ASP A 40 12.79 -8.47 21.88
CA ASP A 40 12.55 -7.03 21.79
C ASP A 40 11.53 -6.73 20.69
N PHE A 41 10.69 -5.72 20.89
CA PHE A 41 9.63 -5.33 19.95
C PHE A 41 10.09 -4.26 18.95
N LEU A 42 11.21 -3.59 19.24
CA LEU A 42 11.74 -2.51 18.41
C LEU A 42 12.84 -2.98 17.45
N THR A 43 13.43 -4.13 17.72
CA THR A 43 14.44 -4.75 16.88
C THR A 43 13.93 -6.09 16.35
N ALA A 44 14.51 -6.56 15.24
CA ALA A 44 14.14 -7.82 14.63
C ALA A 44 15.39 -8.62 14.30
N THR A 45 15.32 -9.92 14.47
CA THR A 45 16.35 -10.82 13.94
C THR A 45 16.31 -10.80 12.40
N PRO A 46 17.41 -11.20 11.72
CA PRO A 46 17.43 -11.26 10.26
C PRO A 46 16.27 -12.07 9.67
N ASP A 47 15.93 -13.21 10.27
CA ASP A 47 14.84 -14.07 9.81
C ASP A 47 13.47 -13.41 10.01
N GLN A 48 13.25 -12.73 11.13
CA GLN A 48 12.02 -11.96 11.38
C GLN A 48 11.88 -10.80 10.39
N ALA A 49 12.98 -10.11 10.06
CA ALA A 49 12.97 -9.03 9.08
C ALA A 49 12.63 -9.54 7.66
N VAL A 50 13.22 -10.66 7.25
CA VAL A 50 12.91 -11.30 5.97
C VAL A 50 11.44 -11.75 5.94
N ALA A 51 10.95 -12.39 7.00
CA ALA A 51 9.56 -12.81 7.11
C ALA A 51 8.60 -11.61 7.01
N PHE A 52 8.91 -10.50 7.68
CA PHE A 52 8.13 -9.27 7.58
C PHE A 52 8.05 -8.77 6.13
N ILE A 53 9.18 -8.64 5.45
CA ILE A 53 9.23 -8.18 4.06
C ILE A 53 8.41 -9.09 3.15
N LEU A 54 8.53 -10.41 3.31
CA LEU A 54 7.80 -11.39 2.51
C LEU A 54 6.29 -11.31 2.74
N VAL A 55 5.85 -11.24 3.99
CA VAL A 55 4.42 -11.13 4.34
C VAL A 55 3.84 -9.81 3.84
N THR A 56 4.51 -8.70 4.12
CA THR A 56 4.07 -7.38 3.64
C THR A 56 4.02 -7.33 2.12
N GLY A 57 5.05 -7.83 1.44
CA GLY A 57 5.08 -7.92 -0.02
C GLY A 57 3.95 -8.78 -0.58
N PHE A 58 3.70 -9.94 0.02
CA PHE A 58 2.59 -10.82 -0.36
C PHE A 58 1.23 -10.13 -0.21
N ILE A 59 0.98 -9.44 0.91
CA ILE A 59 -0.27 -8.72 1.15
C ILE A 59 -0.45 -7.61 0.11
N ILE A 60 0.56 -6.76 -0.08
CA ILE A 60 0.51 -5.65 -1.05
C ILE A 60 0.25 -6.18 -2.46
N PHE A 61 0.98 -7.22 -2.87
CA PHE A 61 0.81 -7.84 -4.18
C PHE A 61 -0.61 -8.35 -4.39
N ASN A 62 -1.20 -9.04 -3.41
CA ASN A 62 -2.56 -9.56 -3.51
C ASN A 62 -3.61 -8.45 -3.52
N VAL A 63 -3.47 -7.42 -2.67
CA VAL A 63 -4.40 -6.29 -2.64
C VAL A 63 -4.39 -5.55 -3.98
N LEU A 64 -3.20 -5.29 -4.53
CA LEU A 64 -3.06 -4.67 -5.85
C LEU A 64 -3.60 -5.58 -6.97
N GLY A 65 -3.32 -6.89 -6.90
CA GLY A 65 -3.82 -7.87 -7.87
C GLY A 65 -5.34 -7.98 -7.88
N ALA A 66 -5.97 -7.98 -6.70
CA ALA A 66 -7.43 -7.95 -6.57
C ALA A 66 -8.02 -6.66 -7.15
N GLY A 67 -7.40 -5.51 -6.84
CA GLY A 67 -7.81 -4.22 -7.40
C GLY A 67 -7.72 -4.19 -8.93
N LEU A 68 -6.63 -4.69 -9.49
CA LEU A 68 -6.44 -4.79 -10.95
C LEU A 68 -7.48 -5.72 -11.60
N THR A 69 -7.74 -6.86 -10.96
CA THR A 69 -8.74 -7.83 -11.44
C THR A 69 -10.12 -7.20 -11.49
N LEU A 70 -10.54 -6.52 -10.43
CA LEU A 70 -11.83 -5.80 -10.38
C LEU A 70 -11.90 -4.70 -11.44
N MET A 71 -10.83 -3.93 -11.62
CA MET A 71 -10.75 -2.90 -12.64
C MET A 71 -10.99 -3.48 -14.04
N ILE A 72 -10.33 -4.59 -14.38
CA ILE A 72 -10.49 -5.27 -15.68
C ILE A 72 -11.92 -5.77 -15.85
N VAL A 73 -12.49 -6.41 -14.83
CA VAL A 73 -13.87 -6.92 -14.87
C VAL A 73 -14.85 -5.78 -15.12
N PHE A 74 -14.78 -4.68 -14.35
CA PHE A 74 -15.67 -3.55 -14.55
C PHE A 74 -15.46 -2.84 -15.87
N TRP A 75 -14.22 -2.76 -16.36
CA TRP A 75 -13.92 -2.20 -17.67
C TRP A 75 -14.58 -3.01 -18.80
N LEU A 76 -14.50 -4.34 -18.75
CA LEU A 76 -15.16 -5.22 -19.70
C LEU A 76 -16.68 -5.09 -19.64
N LEU A 77 -17.27 -5.10 -18.45
CA LEU A 77 -18.72 -4.92 -18.27
C LEU A 77 -19.18 -3.57 -18.84
N ASN A 78 -18.47 -2.48 -18.52
CA ASN A 78 -18.80 -1.15 -19.02
C ASN A 78 -18.76 -1.07 -20.55
N ARG A 79 -17.81 -1.75 -21.19
CA ARG A 79 -17.73 -1.83 -22.66
C ARG A 79 -18.99 -2.43 -23.27
N HIS A 80 -19.49 -3.53 -22.70
CA HIS A 80 -20.70 -4.21 -23.20
C HIS A 80 -21.96 -3.38 -22.93
N VAL A 81 -22.08 -2.78 -21.75
CA VAL A 81 -23.20 -1.90 -21.41
C VAL A 81 -23.25 -0.68 -22.34
N THR A 82 -22.09 -0.09 -22.64
CA THR A 82 -22.01 1.06 -23.54
C THR A 82 -22.41 0.67 -24.97
N ALA A 83 -21.96 -0.48 -25.46
CA ALA A 83 -22.36 -1.00 -26.77
C ALA A 83 -23.87 -1.26 -26.84
N ALA A 84 -24.46 -1.86 -25.80
CA ALA A 84 -25.90 -2.12 -25.74
C ALA A 84 -26.74 -0.82 -25.74
N ARG A 85 -26.27 0.23 -25.07
CA ARG A 85 -26.94 1.55 -25.07
C ARG A 85 -26.91 2.29 -26.40
N GLN A 86 -25.96 1.95 -27.28
CA GLN A 86 -25.81 2.57 -28.60
C GLN A 86 -26.53 1.78 -29.71
N ALA A 87 -27.06 0.60 -29.39
CA ALA A 87 -27.86 -0.17 -30.33
C ALA A 87 -29.18 0.58 -30.63
N PRO A 88 -29.58 0.71 -31.91
CA PRO A 88 -30.85 1.35 -32.27
C PRO A 88 -32.03 0.62 -31.62
N SER A 89 -33.00 1.38 -31.10
CA SER A 89 -34.24 0.81 -30.57
C SER A 89 -34.99 0.04 -31.68
N PRO A 90 -35.53 -1.16 -31.40
CA PRO A 90 -36.28 -1.96 -32.38
C PRO A 90 -37.51 -1.25 -32.97
N ASP A 91 -38.03 -0.23 -32.28
CA ASP A 91 -39.26 0.49 -32.62
C ASP A 91 -39.06 1.60 -33.68
N ALA A 92 -37.87 1.72 -34.26
CA ALA A 92 -37.53 2.74 -35.27
C ALA A 92 -37.60 2.24 -36.73
N ALA A 93 -38.25 1.10 -36.98
CA ALA A 93 -38.46 0.52 -38.32
C ALA A 93 -39.95 0.43 -38.68
#